data_AF-A0A932KAR8-F1
#
_entry.id   AF-A0A932KAR8-F1
#
_cell.length_a   1.000
_cell.length_b   1.000
_cell.length_c   1.000
_cell.angle_alpha   90.00
_cell.angle_beta   90.00
_cell.angle_gamma   90.00
#
_symmetry.space_group_name_H-M   'P 1'
#
loop_
_entity.id
_entity.type
_entity.pdbx_description
1 polymer ?
#
loop_
_entity_poly.entity_id
_entity_poly.type
_entity_poly.pdbx_seq_one_letter_code
_entity_poly.pdbx_strand_id
1 'polypeptide(L)'
;MKLSLPVQILFRFLLTILLVWAMATFMDQYFFLSGGFGAVIIVSALLTLMNLFVRPILNAATLPLRFLATILAIILVNGVFLWLTYEIVLRMDPNLVTLEILGGLGGWIVVALTIGLANWIMKMIVK
;
A
#
# COMPACT_ATOMS: atom_id res chain seq x y z
N MET A 1 -24.29 -9.93 0.99
CA MET A 1 -25.04 -9.55 -0.23
C MET A 1 -24.21 -8.56 -1.04
N LYS A 2 -23.96 -8.80 -2.33
CA LYS A 2 -23.34 -7.80 -3.21
C LYS A 2 -24.42 -6.74 -3.55
N LEU A 3 -24.23 -5.49 -3.12
CA LEU A 3 -25.13 -4.38 -3.48
C LEU A 3 -25.13 -4.15 -5.00
N SER A 4 -26.25 -3.70 -5.56
CA SER A 4 -26.35 -3.39 -6.99
C SER A 4 -25.44 -2.22 -7.38
N LEU A 5 -24.95 -2.21 -8.63
CA LEU A 5 -24.04 -1.17 -9.13
C LEU A 5 -24.57 0.26 -8.94
N PRO A 6 -25.86 0.58 -9.19
CA PRO A 6 -26.38 1.92 -8.97
C PRO A 6 -26.32 2.34 -7.49
N VAL A 7 -26.62 1.40 -6.58
CA VAL A 7 -26.60 1.66 -5.13
C VAL A 7 -25.17 1.89 -4.64
N GLN A 8 -24.19 1.17 -5.18
CA GLN A 8 -22.78 1.39 -4.85
C GLN A 8 -22.30 2.78 -5.29
N ILE A 9 -22.70 3.24 -6.47
CA ILE A 9 -22.34 4.57 -6.97
C ILE A 9 -23.00 5.65 -6.11
N LEU A 10 -24.29 5.49 -5.80
CA LEU A 10 -25.02 6.42 -4.93
C LEU A 10 -24.35 6.52 -3.55
N PHE A 11 -24.02 5.38 -2.94
CA PHE A 11 -23.36 5.35 -1.63
C PHE A 11 -21.99 6.01 -1.66
N ARG A 12 -21.18 5.75 -2.70
CA ARG A 12 -19.89 6.45 -2.91
C ARG A 12 -20.07 7.95 -3.06
N PHE A 13 -21.08 8.39 -3.81
CA PHE A 13 -21.36 9.80 -3.99
C PHE A 13 -21.75 10.48 -2.67
N LEU A 14 -22.64 9.87 -1.88
CA LEU A 14 -23.03 10.38 -0.57
C LEU A 14 -21.84 10.48 0.40
N LEU A 15 -20.97 9.46 0.43
CA LEU A 15 -19.74 9.52 1.22
C LEU A 15 -18.77 10.60 0.73
N THR A 16 -18.70 10.83 -0.58
CA THR A 16 -17.87 11.89 -1.16
C THR A 16 -18.41 13.27 -0.79
N ILE A 17 -19.74 13.46 -0.77
CA ILE A 17 -20.37 14.69 -0.26
C ILE A 17 -19.96 14.94 1.19
N LEU A 18 -20.09 13.92 2.05
CA LEU A 18 -19.71 14.03 3.45
C LEU A 18 -18.22 14.38 3.60
N LEU A 19 -17.35 13.76 2.81
CA LEU A 19 -15.92 14.05 2.79
C LEU A 19 -15.62 15.49 2.38
N VAL A 20 -16.16 15.94 1.25
CA VAL A 20 -15.92 17.30 0.72
C VAL A 20 -16.44 18.35 1.69
N TRP A 21 -17.62 18.13 2.28
CA TRP A 21 -18.16 18.99 3.33
C TRP A 21 -17.24 19.03 4.55
N ALA A 22 -16.81 17.87 5.07
CA ALA A 22 -15.91 17.81 6.21
C ALA A 22 -14.57 18.49 5.94
N MET A 23 -14.00 18.31 4.74
CA MET A 23 -12.76 19.00 4.33
C MET A 23 -12.95 20.51 4.26
N ALA A 24 -14.07 20.99 3.70
CA ALA A 24 -14.37 22.42 3.63
C ALA A 24 -14.62 23.05 5.01
N THR A 25 -15.10 22.28 5.98
CA THR A 25 -15.39 22.76 7.34
C THR A 25 -14.19 22.70 8.28
N PHE A 26 -13.40 21.61 8.25
CA PHE A 26 -12.34 21.36 9.22
C PHE A 26 -10.93 21.56 8.68
N MET A 27 -10.77 21.70 7.35
CA MET A 27 -9.47 21.84 6.69
C MET A 27 -9.43 23.09 5.81
N ASP A 28 -10.07 24.17 6.23
CA ASP A 28 -10.18 25.44 5.51
C ASP A 28 -8.81 26.04 5.09
N GLN A 29 -7.76 25.79 5.89
CA GLN A 29 -6.38 26.16 5.55
C GLN A 29 -5.78 25.38 4.35
N TYR A 30 -6.31 24.20 4.01
CA TYR A 30 -5.81 23.34 2.92
C TYR A 30 -6.81 23.18 1.77
N PHE A 31 -8.11 23.32 2.05
CA PHE A 31 -9.19 23.06 1.11
C PHE A 31 -10.25 24.16 1.21
N PHE A 32 -10.17 25.12 0.31
CA PHE A 32 -11.15 26.20 0.20
C PHE A 32 -12.18 25.89 -0.89
N LEU A 33 -13.46 25.99 -0.54
CA LEU A 33 -14.57 25.76 -1.46
C LEU A 33 -15.57 26.92 -1.37
N SER A 34 -15.68 27.70 -2.46
CA SER A 34 -16.65 28.79 -2.58
C SER A 34 -17.95 28.32 -3.24
N GLY A 35 -19.08 28.99 -2.96
CA GLY A 35 -20.39 28.67 -3.56
C GLY A 35 -21.34 27.83 -2.69
N GLY A 36 -21.04 27.69 -1.40
CA GLY A 36 -21.93 27.07 -0.42
C GLY A 36 -22.25 25.60 -0.72
N PHE A 37 -23.46 25.17 -0.34
CA PHE A 37 -23.85 23.74 -0.45
C PHE A 37 -23.91 23.23 -1.90
N GLY A 38 -24.26 24.10 -2.86
CA GLY A 38 -24.27 23.74 -4.28
C GLY A 38 -22.89 23.34 -4.79
N ALA A 39 -21.84 24.06 -4.36
CA ALA A 39 -20.46 23.73 -4.72
C ALA A 39 -20.01 22.38 -4.15
N VAL A 40 -20.44 22.04 -2.92
CA VAL A 40 -20.14 20.73 -2.30
C VAL A 40 -20.71 19.60 -3.16
N ILE A 41 -21.96 19.71 -3.61
CA ILE A 41 -22.61 18.69 -4.45
C ILE A 41 -21.88 18.54 -5.79
N ILE A 42 -21.60 19.66 -6.47
CA ILE A 42 -20.97 19.65 -7.80
C ILE A 42 -19.56 19.05 -7.73
N VAL A 43 -18.73 19.51 -6.78
CA VAL A 43 -17.37 18.98 -6.61
C VAL A 43 -17.40 17.52 -6.23
N SER A 44 -18.33 17.10 -5.37
CA SER A 44 -18.47 15.69 -5.01
C SER A 44 -18.89 14.83 -6.21
N ALA A 45 -19.71 15.38 -7.10
CA ALA A 45 -20.17 14.66 -8.30
C ALA A 45 -18.99 14.50 -9.27
N LEU A 46 -18.23 15.57 -9.50
CA LEU A 46 -17.00 15.53 -10.29
C LEU A 46 -16.00 14.54 -9.72
N LEU A 47 -15.70 14.59 -8.42
CA LEU A 47 -14.79 13.64 -7.76
C LEU A 47 -15.26 12.19 -7.88
N THR A 48 -16.58 11.96 -7.79
CA THR A 48 -17.16 10.62 -7.98
C THR A 48 -16.97 10.13 -9.42
N LEU A 49 -17.20 10.99 -10.41
CA LEU A 49 -16.95 10.68 -11.82
C LEU A 49 -15.46 10.45 -12.10
N MET A 50 -14.57 11.27 -11.56
CA MET A 50 -13.12 11.09 -11.67
C MET A 50 -12.69 9.74 -11.07
N ASN A 51 -13.25 9.36 -9.93
CA ASN A 51 -12.99 8.06 -9.33
C ASN A 51 -13.51 6.89 -10.18
N LEU A 52 -14.56 7.08 -10.97
CA LEU A 52 -15.09 6.05 -11.86
C LEU A 52 -14.24 5.88 -13.11
N PHE A 53 -13.84 6.99 -13.76
CA PHE A 53 -13.20 6.97 -15.07
C PHE A 53 -11.68 7.12 -15.04
N VAL A 54 -11.16 8.01 -14.19
CA VAL A 54 -9.73 8.35 -14.16
C VAL A 54 -8.95 7.36 -13.30
N ARG A 55 -9.53 6.92 -12.18
CA ARG A 55 -8.87 5.99 -11.26
C ARG A 55 -8.41 4.67 -11.93
N PRO A 56 -9.17 4.01 -12.81
CA PRO A 56 -8.69 2.85 -13.55
C PRO A 56 -7.45 3.14 -14.38
N ILE A 57 -7.41 4.30 -15.06
CA ILE A 57 -6.28 4.73 -15.89
C ILE A 57 -5.06 4.99 -15.03
N LEU A 58 -5.21 5.74 -13.93
CA LEU A 58 -4.13 6.00 -13.00
C LEU A 58 -3.61 4.71 -12.35
N ASN A 59 -4.47 3.76 -12.02
CA ASN A 59 -4.04 2.46 -11.50
C ASN A 59 -3.20 1.68 -12.51
N ALA A 60 -3.55 1.74 -13.80
CA ALA A 60 -2.75 1.14 -14.85
C ALA A 60 -1.40 1.85 -15.02
N ALA A 61 -1.42 3.20 -15.05
CA ALA A 61 -0.21 4.01 -15.18
C ALA A 61 0.75 3.89 -13.98
N THR A 62 0.21 3.71 -12.77
CA THR A 62 0.99 3.55 -11.53
C THR A 62 1.36 2.10 -11.22
N LEU A 63 0.95 1.13 -12.06
CA LEU A 63 1.27 -0.29 -11.89
C LEU A 63 2.80 -0.53 -11.77
N PRO A 64 3.67 0.06 -12.61
CA PRO A 64 5.12 -0.14 -12.49
C PRO A 64 5.67 0.37 -11.15
N LEU A 65 5.20 1.54 -10.70
CA LEU A 65 5.61 2.11 -9.43
C LEU A 65 5.15 1.25 -8.25
N ARG A 66 3.91 0.74 -8.30
CA ARG A 66 3.37 -0.15 -7.27
C ARG A 66 4.13 -1.47 -7.21
N PHE A 67 4.54 -2.00 -8.36
CA PHE A 67 5.37 -3.20 -8.42
C PHE A 67 6.73 -2.97 -7.76
N LEU A 68 7.41 -1.86 -8.10
CA LEU A 68 8.66 -1.46 -7.46
C LEU A 68 8.50 -1.31 -5.94
N ALA A 69 7.47 -0.57 -5.49
CA ALA A 69 7.20 -0.39 -4.07
C ALA A 69 6.94 -1.71 -3.34
N THR A 70 6.29 -2.68 -4.00
CA THR A 70 6.05 -4.01 -3.45
C THR A 70 7.35 -4.79 -3.28
N ILE A 71 8.24 -4.76 -4.27
CA ILE A 71 9.57 -5.41 -4.17
C ILE A 71 10.39 -4.78 -3.04
N LEU A 72 10.43 -3.44 -2.97
CA LEU A 72 11.13 -2.73 -1.91
C LEU A 72 10.59 -3.09 -0.52
N ALA A 73 9.26 -3.16 -0.38
CA ALA A 73 8.64 -3.59 0.88
C ALA A 73 9.04 -5.03 1.26
N ILE A 74 9.08 -5.95 0.30
CA ILE A 74 9.53 -7.33 0.52
C ILE A 74 10.99 -7.36 0.98
N ILE A 75 11.88 -6.62 0.31
CA ILE A 75 13.31 -6.53 0.68
C ILE A 75 13.44 -5.99 2.10
N LEU A 76 12.74 -4.91 2.43
CA LEU A 76 12.86 -4.24 3.72
C LEU A 76 12.37 -5.15 4.85
N VAL A 77 11.18 -5.73 4.73
CA VAL A 77 10.61 -6.60 5.78
C VAL A 77 11.48 -7.85 5.97
N ASN A 78 11.81 -8.57 4.90
CA ASN A 78 12.62 -9.79 5.02
C ASN A 78 14.07 -9.49 5.36
N GLY A 79 14.60 -8.33 4.96
CA GLY A 79 15.93 -7.87 5.34
C GLY A 79 16.02 -7.57 6.83
N VAL A 80 15.01 -6.94 7.42
CA VAL A 80 14.93 -6.74 8.88
C VAL A 80 14.84 -8.08 9.61
N PHE A 81 14.02 -9.02 9.12
CA PHE A 81 13.96 -10.37 9.70
C PHE A 81 15.33 -11.07 9.64
N LEU A 82 15.98 -11.06 8.48
CA LEU A 82 17.31 -11.64 8.29
C LEU A 82 18.33 -10.99 9.22
N TRP A 83 18.30 -9.66 9.38
CA TRP A 83 19.18 -8.93 10.27
C TRP A 83 18.97 -9.31 11.73
N LEU A 84 17.72 -9.43 12.18
CA LEU A 84 17.41 -9.90 13.53
C LEU A 84 17.92 -11.34 13.75
N THR A 85 17.74 -12.23 12.79
CA THR A 85 18.27 -13.60 12.86
C THR A 85 19.79 -13.60 12.93
N TYR A 86 20.45 -12.77 12.11
CA TYR A 86 21.90 -12.62 12.12
C TYR A 86 22.43 -12.12 13.47
N GLU A 87 21.80 -11.10 14.05
CA GLU A 87 22.14 -10.60 15.39
C GLU A 87 21.97 -11.64 16.50
N ILE A 88 20.95 -12.50 16.39
CA ILE A 88 20.75 -13.61 17.32
C ILE A 88 21.87 -14.64 17.17
N VAL A 89 22.15 -15.08 15.94
CA VAL A 89 23.18 -16.08 15.65
C VAL A 89 24.57 -15.61 16.07
N LEU A 90 24.89 -14.33 15.88
CA LEU A 90 26.16 -13.75 16.33
C LEU A 90 26.41 -13.87 17.83
N ARG A 91 25.35 -14.00 18.64
CA ARG A 91 25.45 -14.14 20.10
C ARG A 91 25.43 -15.61 20.55
N MET A 92 25.32 -16.55 19.62
CA MET A 92 25.38 -17.98 19.90
C MET A 92 26.84 -18.48 19.89
N ASP A 93 27.08 -19.65 20.49
CA ASP A 93 28.39 -20.29 20.41
C ASP A 93 28.73 -20.61 18.94
N PRO A 94 29.86 -20.09 18.41
CA PRO A 94 30.28 -20.33 17.03
C PRO A 94 30.49 -21.80 16.68
N ASN A 95 30.70 -22.67 17.67
CA ASN A 95 30.83 -24.11 17.46
C ASN A 95 29.47 -24.78 17.15
N LEU A 96 28.35 -24.11 17.44
CA LEU A 96 27.01 -24.62 17.17
C LEU A 96 26.48 -24.14 15.81
N VAL A 97 26.56 -22.84 15.55
CA VAL A 97 26.01 -22.26 14.32
C VAL A 97 26.73 -20.97 13.96
N THR A 98 27.01 -20.82 12.66
CA THR A 98 27.53 -19.58 12.07
C THR A 98 26.63 -19.17 10.91
N LEU A 99 26.35 -17.87 10.82
CA LEU A 99 25.59 -17.29 9.72
C LEU A 99 26.40 -16.14 9.14
N GLU A 100 26.91 -16.32 7.93
CA GLU A 100 27.63 -15.29 7.19
C GLU A 100 26.91 -14.98 5.87
N ILE A 101 26.67 -13.68 5.63
CA ILE A 101 26.07 -13.22 4.38
C ILE A 101 27.17 -12.62 3.52
N LEU A 102 27.58 -13.37 2.50
CA LEU A 102 28.63 -12.98 1.56
C LEU A 102 28.10 -12.02 0.49
N GLY A 103 28.99 -11.18 -0.07
CA GLY A 103 28.64 -10.27 -1.17
C GLY A 103 28.14 -8.88 -0.74
N GLY A 104 28.36 -8.49 0.52
CA GLY A 104 28.00 -7.17 1.04
C GLY A 104 26.51 -6.86 0.89
N LEU A 105 26.16 -5.60 0.64
CA LEU A 105 24.75 -5.16 0.50
C LEU A 105 23.97 -5.94 -0.57
N GLY A 106 24.63 -6.34 -1.67
CA GLY A 106 24.02 -7.15 -2.72
C GLY A 106 23.59 -8.54 -2.22
N GLY A 107 24.44 -9.19 -1.42
CA GLY A 107 24.14 -10.46 -0.77
C GLY A 107 22.92 -10.38 0.14
N TRP A 108 22.85 -9.34 0.98
CA TRP A 108 21.72 -9.09 1.86
C TRP A 108 20.40 -8.94 1.10
N ILE A 109 20.39 -8.20 -0.02
CA ILE A 109 19.19 -8.03 -0.86
C ILE A 109 18.77 -9.37 -1.47
N VAL A 110 19.70 -10.13 -2.04
CA VAL A 110 19.39 -11.42 -2.69
C VAL A 110 18.84 -12.42 -1.68
N VAL A 111 19.44 -12.53 -0.50
CA VAL A 111 18.96 -13.44 0.55
C VAL A 111 17.60 -13.00 1.07
N ALA A 112 17.39 -11.70 1.34
CA ALA A 112 16.09 -11.18 1.76
C ALA A 112 14.98 -11.44 0.73
N LEU A 113 15.27 -11.27 -0.58
CA LEU A 113 14.33 -11.59 -1.66
C LEU A 113 14.02 -13.09 -1.69
N THR A 114 15.03 -13.94 -1.54
CA THR A 114 14.88 -15.41 -1.57
C THR A 114 14.00 -15.88 -0.41
N ILE A 115 14.23 -15.36 0.80
CA ILE A 115 13.40 -15.63 1.98
C ILE A 115 11.96 -15.13 1.74
N GLY A 116 11.80 -13.93 1.21
CA GLY A 116 10.48 -13.37 0.89
C GLY A 116 9.70 -14.23 -0.10
N LEU A 117 10.36 -14.72 -1.15
CA LEU A 117 9.77 -15.62 -2.14
C LEU A 117 9.40 -16.97 -1.52
N ALA A 118 10.29 -17.56 -0.72
CA ALA A 118 10.05 -18.84 -0.04
C ALA A 118 8.84 -18.74 0.91
N ASN A 119 8.76 -17.68 1.71
CA ASN A 119 7.63 -17.42 2.61
C ASN A 119 6.30 -17.27 1.86
N TRP A 120 6.34 -16.61 0.70
CA TRP A 120 5.17 -16.48 -0.15
C TRP A 120 4.70 -17.83 -0.71
N ILE A 121 5.63 -18.67 -1.19
CA ILE A 121 5.33 -20.03 -1.67
C ILE A 121 4.77 -20.90 -0.54
N MET A 122 5.39 -20.90 0.64
CA MET A 122 4.90 -21.66 1.79
C MET A 122 3.47 -21.29 2.17
N LYS A 123 3.14 -20.00 2.14
CA LYS A 123 1.77 -19.51 2.39
C LYS A 123 0.77 -19.98 1.33
N MET A 124 1.19 -20.24 0.09
CA MET A 124 0.31 -20.80 -0.94
C MET A 124 0.01 -22.27 -0.72
N ILE A 125 0.99 -23.03 -0.23
CA ILE A 125 0.90 -24.48 -0.04
C ILE A 125 0.16 -24.82 1.26
N VAL A 126 0.48 -24.16 2.36
CA VAL A 126 -0.03 -24.45 3.72
C VAL A 126 -1.34 -23.69 3.99
N LYS A 127 -2.26 -23.69 3.03
CA LYS A 127 -3.50 -22.91 3.10
C LYS A 127 -4.46 -23.39 4.19
#